data_AF-A0A2D6EXC9-F1
#
_entry.id   AF-A0A2D6EXC9-F1
#
_cell.length_a   1.000
_cell.length_b   1.000
_cell.length_c   1.000
_cell.angle_alpha   90.00
_cell.angle_beta   90.00
_cell.angle_gamma   90.00
#
_symmetry.space_group_name_H-M   'P 1'
#
loop_
_entity.id
_entity.type
_entity.pdbx_description
1 polymer ?
#
loop_
_entity_poly.entity_id
_entity_poly.type
_entity_poly.pdbx_seq_one_letter_code
_entity_poly.pdbx_strand_id
1 'polypeptide(L)'
;FFIQPGMEGWLFAISAWAGIVWALVDVTHLNLLMDLTKPESRPMMVAEFNTLSSLPNALGPIVGGLLADKASFIMTGIPLVFLLSGLLRLASLLPLLHVREPRVQTRAHMTDVFQEVQAWHPTREITHELKVVFKNAKRNR
;
A
#
# COMPACT_ATOMS: atom_id res chain seq x y z
N PHE A 1 -31.09 -2.49 -5.77
CA PHE A 1 -30.52 -1.31 -5.10
C PHE A 1 -30.78 -0.12 -6.01
N PHE A 2 -31.94 0.55 -5.86
CA PHE A 2 -32.25 1.77 -6.61
C PHE A 2 -31.59 2.92 -5.86
N ILE A 3 -30.54 3.52 -6.43
CA ILE A 3 -29.94 4.75 -5.89
C ILE A 3 -31.00 5.84 -6.07
N GLN A 4 -31.47 6.42 -4.96
CA GLN A 4 -32.33 7.60 -5.02
C GLN A 4 -31.51 8.78 -5.58
N PRO A 5 -31.98 9.47 -6.63
CA PRO A 5 -31.27 10.61 -7.18
C PRO A 5 -31.17 11.71 -6.12
N GLY A 6 -29.95 12.21 -5.87
CA GLY A 6 -29.62 13.16 -4.80
C GLY A 6 -28.62 12.63 -3.74
N MET A 7 -28.33 11.33 -3.73
CA MET A 7 -27.41 10.69 -2.76
C MET A 7 -26.06 10.28 -3.39
N GLU A 8 -25.81 10.54 -4.67
CA GLU A 8 -24.58 10.08 -5.33
C GLU A 8 -23.30 10.80 -4.84
N GLY A 9 -23.36 12.11 -4.56
CA GLY A 9 -22.17 12.90 -4.25
C GLY A 9 -21.41 12.45 -3.00
N TRP A 10 -22.14 12.11 -1.93
CA TRP A 10 -21.51 11.67 -0.68
C TRP A 10 -20.91 10.26 -0.81
N LEU A 11 -21.52 9.38 -1.60
CA LEU A 11 -20.98 8.06 -1.92
C LEU A 11 -19.66 8.19 -2.68
N PHE A 12 -19.61 9.06 -3.69
CA PHE A 12 -18.37 9.35 -4.41
C PHE A 12 -17.28 9.89 -3.47
N ALA A 13 -17.63 10.82 -2.57
CA ALA A 13 -16.67 11.36 -1.61
C ALA A 13 -16.10 10.29 -0.68
N ILE A 14 -16.95 9.40 -0.14
CA ILE A 14 -16.51 8.30 0.73
C ILE A 14 -15.69 7.28 -0.04
N SER A 15 -16.08 6.92 -1.27
CA SER A 15 -15.32 6.00 -2.11
C SER A 15 -13.95 6.56 -2.49
N ALA A 16 -13.88 7.85 -2.84
CA ALA A 16 -12.63 8.54 -3.14
C ALA A 16 -11.72 8.56 -1.90
N TRP A 17 -12.27 8.93 -0.74
CA TRP A 17 -11.54 8.92 0.52
C TRP A 17 -11.03 7.52 0.88
N ALA A 18 -11.87 6.49 0.74
CA ALA A 18 -11.47 5.11 0.97
C ALA A 18 -10.34 4.66 0.03
N GLY A 19 -10.38 5.08 -1.24
CA GLY A 19 -9.32 4.81 -2.21
C GLY A 19 -7.99 5.46 -1.81
N ILE A 20 -8.01 6.72 -1.36
CA ILE A 20 -6.82 7.42 -0.86
C ILE A 20 -6.24 6.68 0.35
N VAL A 21 -7.08 6.32 1.31
CA VAL A 21 -6.64 5.59 2.51
C VAL A 21 -5.99 4.25 2.14
N TRP A 22 -6.60 3.48 1.23
CA TRP A 22 -6.03 2.22 0.76
C TRP A 22 -4.68 2.39 0.06
N ALA A 23 -4.55 3.39 -0.82
CA ALA A 23 -3.29 3.68 -1.48
C ALA A 23 -2.17 4.01 -0.48
N LEU A 24 -2.47 4.82 0.55
CA LEU A 24 -1.50 5.15 1.60
C LEU A 24 -1.08 3.92 2.40
N VAL A 25 -2.04 3.04 2.72
CA VAL A 25 -1.77 1.77 3.41
C VAL A 25 -0.86 0.90 2.57
N ASP A 26 -1.16 0.69 1.29
CA ASP A 26 -0.38 -0.18 0.40
C ASP A 26 1.06 0.32 0.23
N VAL A 27 1.25 1.63 0.01
CA VAL A 27 2.58 2.23 -0.12
C VAL A 27 3.39 2.08 1.16
N THR A 28 2.76 2.36 2.31
CA THR A 28 3.45 2.25 3.61
C THR A 28 3.81 0.79 3.91
N HIS A 29 2.93 -0.15 3.60
CA HIS A 29 3.14 -1.56 3.88
C HIS A 29 4.26 -2.15 3.02
N LEU A 30 4.29 -1.82 1.73
CA LEU A 30 5.37 -2.26 0.83
C LEU A 30 6.72 -1.66 1.23
N ASN A 31 6.75 -0.39 1.61
CA ASN A 31 7.98 0.25 2.08
C ASN A 31 8.49 -0.41 3.37
N LEU A 32 7.60 -0.63 4.35
CA LEU A 32 7.96 -1.30 5.60
C LEU A 32 8.47 -2.73 5.34
N LEU A 33 7.82 -3.47 4.45
CA LEU A 33 8.23 -4.82 4.07
C LEU A 33 9.62 -4.83 3.42
N MET A 34 9.89 -3.92 2.49
CA MET A 34 11.21 -3.79 1.84
C MET A 34 12.33 -3.42 2.81
N ASP A 35 12.00 -2.70 3.88
CA ASP A 35 12.94 -2.27 4.92
C ASP A 35 13.27 -3.36 5.92
N LEU A 36 12.29 -4.19 6.26
CA LEU A 36 12.47 -5.36 7.11
C LEU A 36 13.19 -6.50 6.37
N THR A 37 13.16 -6.50 5.04
CA THR A 37 13.65 -7.61 4.22
C THR A 37 15.06 -7.36 3.67
N LYS A 38 15.93 -8.37 3.80
CA LYS A 38 17.25 -8.38 3.15
C LYS A 38 17.11 -8.38 1.63
N PRO A 39 17.97 -7.65 0.88
CA PRO A 39 17.84 -7.51 -0.57
C PRO A 39 17.75 -8.85 -1.32
N GLU A 40 18.49 -9.87 -0.89
CA GLU A 40 18.49 -11.19 -1.54
C GLU A 40 17.17 -11.96 -1.38
N SER A 41 16.41 -11.71 -0.30
CA SER A 41 15.17 -12.45 0.03
C SER A 41 13.89 -11.65 -0.24
N ARG A 42 13.98 -10.43 -0.78
CA ARG A 42 12.82 -9.56 -1.08
C ARG A 42 11.73 -10.25 -1.91
N PRO A 43 12.05 -10.91 -3.04
CA PRO A 43 11.01 -11.55 -3.85
C PRO A 43 10.28 -12.66 -3.07
N MET A 44 10.99 -13.43 -2.24
CA MET A 44 10.42 -14.52 -1.45
C MET A 44 9.50 -13.99 -0.35
N MET A 45 9.95 -13.00 0.44
CA MET A 45 9.13 -12.43 1.51
C MET A 45 7.90 -11.68 0.98
N VAL A 46 7.99 -11.05 -0.20
CA VAL A 46 6.80 -10.49 -0.87
C VAL A 46 5.82 -11.61 -1.29
N ALA A 47 6.31 -12.73 -1.81
CA ALA A 47 5.46 -13.86 -2.18
C ALA A 47 4.78 -14.49 -0.96
N GLU A 48 5.51 -14.67 0.16
CA GLU A 48 4.95 -15.14 1.43
C GLU A 48 3.89 -14.19 1.96
N PHE A 49 4.18 -12.87 1.97
CA PHE A 49 3.24 -11.85 2.39
C PHE A 49 1.94 -11.85 1.56
N ASN A 50 2.06 -11.94 0.24
CA ASN A 50 0.90 -12.01 -0.66
C ASN A 50 0.07 -13.28 -0.44
N THR A 51 0.75 -14.41 -0.23
CA THR A 51 0.08 -15.70 0.04
C THR A 51 -0.69 -15.64 1.35
N LEU A 52 -0.07 -15.12 2.41
CA LEU A 52 -0.70 -14.97 3.72
C LEU A 52 -1.88 -13.99 3.67
N SER A 53 -1.75 -12.90 2.90
CA SER A 53 -2.80 -11.89 2.72
C SER A 53 -3.98 -12.39 1.88
N SER A 54 -3.76 -13.35 0.99
CA SER A 54 -4.80 -13.92 0.14
C SER A 54 -5.81 -14.75 0.94
N LEU A 55 -5.39 -15.41 2.03
CA LEU A 55 -6.26 -16.23 2.86
C LEU A 55 -7.39 -15.40 3.52
N PRO A 56 -7.11 -14.31 4.26
CA PRO A 56 -8.13 -13.40 4.77
C PRO A 56 -9.00 -12.79 3.67
N ASN A 57 -8.43 -12.46 2.50
CA ASN A 57 -9.18 -11.86 1.41
C ASN A 57 -10.22 -12.83 0.80
N ALA A 58 -9.93 -14.13 0.79
CA ALA A 58 -10.88 -15.14 0.35
C ALA A 58 -11.90 -15.51 1.44
N LEU A 59 -11.43 -15.68 2.69
CA LEU A 59 -12.28 -16.10 3.81
C LEU A 59 -13.18 -14.98 4.32
N GLY A 60 -12.73 -13.73 4.27
CA GLY A 60 -13.44 -12.56 4.79
C GLY A 60 -14.84 -12.39 4.19
N PRO A 61 -15.02 -12.40 2.85
CA PRO A 61 -16.34 -12.33 2.23
C PRO A 61 -17.24 -13.50 2.58
N ILE A 62 -16.70 -14.72 2.66
CA ILE A 62 -17.47 -15.92 3.00
C ILE A 62 -18.00 -15.82 4.43
N VAL A 63 -17.10 -15.53 5.38
CA VAL A 63 -17.44 -15.38 6.80
C VAL A 63 -18.37 -14.18 6.99
N GLY A 64 -18.06 -13.03 6.38
CA GLY A 64 -18.85 -11.81 6.46
C GLY A 64 -20.26 -11.97 5.87
N GLY A 65 -20.41 -12.68 4.74
CA GLY A 65 -21.70 -13.00 4.16
C GLY A 65 -22.54 -13.93 5.05
N LEU A 66 -21.92 -14.99 5.59
CA LEU A 66 -22.61 -15.89 6.54
C LEU A 66 -23.03 -15.18 7.82
N LEU A 67 -22.20 -14.25 8.32
CA LEU A 67 -22.54 -13.39 9.45
C LEU A 67 -23.67 -12.42 9.10
N ALA A 68 -23.65 -11.81 7.92
CA ALA A 68 -24.73 -10.92 7.48
C ALA A 68 -26.09 -11.63 7.40
N ASP A 69 -26.11 -12.88 6.93
CA ASP A 69 -27.35 -13.65 6.74
C ASP A 69 -27.90 -14.24 8.04
N LYS A 70 -27.03 -14.70 8.95
CA LYS A 70 -27.45 -15.41 10.18
C LYS A 70 -27.54 -14.51 11.42
N ALA A 71 -26.87 -13.35 11.45
CA ALA A 71 -26.87 -12.47 12.60
C ALA A 71 -28.06 -11.49 12.58
N SER A 72 -29.29 -12.01 12.61
CA SER A 72 -30.50 -11.20 12.87
C SER A 72 -30.73 -10.90 14.35
N PHE A 73 -29.86 -11.38 15.25
CA PHE A 73 -30.17 -11.48 16.69
C PHE A 73 -29.88 -10.20 17.52
N ILE A 74 -29.00 -9.29 17.07
CA ILE A 74 -28.55 -8.13 17.87
C ILE A 74 -28.62 -6.79 17.10
N MET A 75 -28.30 -6.78 15.81
CA MET A 75 -28.44 -5.64 14.88
C MET A 75 -28.64 -6.21 13.48
N THR A 76 -29.63 -5.74 12.73
CA THR A 76 -30.01 -6.31 11.43
C THR A 76 -28.90 -6.14 10.38
N GLY A 77 -28.21 -7.23 10.01
CA GLY A 77 -27.51 -7.39 8.73
C GLY A 77 -26.16 -6.65 8.56
N ILE A 78 -25.95 -6.08 7.37
CA ILE A 78 -24.70 -5.48 6.87
C ILE A 78 -23.98 -4.54 7.87
N PRO A 79 -24.67 -3.67 8.64
CA PRO A 79 -24.01 -2.79 9.61
C PRO A 79 -23.20 -3.52 10.69
N LEU A 80 -23.62 -4.72 11.11
CA LEU A 80 -22.88 -5.54 12.08
C LEU A 80 -21.53 -5.99 11.51
N VAL A 81 -21.52 -6.40 10.24
CA VAL A 81 -20.29 -6.79 9.54
C VAL A 81 -19.33 -5.61 9.42
N PHE A 82 -19.84 -4.41 9.15
CA PHE A 82 -19.04 -3.19 9.13
C PHE A 82 -18.45 -2.86 10.51
N LEU A 83 -19.25 -2.97 11.57
CA LEU A 83 -18.78 -2.71 12.94
C LEU A 83 -17.71 -3.72 13.36
N LEU A 84 -17.93 -5.01 13.08
CA LEU A 84 -16.97 -6.07 13.35
C LEU A 84 -15.68 -5.85 12.56
N SER A 85 -15.76 -5.49 11.27
CA SER A 85 -14.60 -5.16 10.45
C SER A 85 -13.82 -3.96 11.01
N GLY A 86 -14.53 -2.93 11.47
CA GLY A 86 -13.94 -1.77 12.15
C GLY A 86 -13.19 -2.16 13.42
N LEU A 87 -13.80 -3.01 14.27
CA LEU A 87 -13.16 -3.51 15.49
C LEU A 87 -11.93 -4.37 15.19
N LEU A 88 -11.98 -5.26 14.20
CA LEU A 88 -10.83 -6.06 13.79
C LEU A 88 -9.67 -5.18 13.28
N ARG A 89 -9.96 -4.11 12.54
CA ARG A 89 -8.95 -3.13 12.11
C ARG A 89 -8.39 -2.31 13.28
N LEU A 90 -9.20 -1.99 14.28
CA LEU A 90 -8.68 -1.36 15.50
C LEU A 90 -7.79 -2.33 16.28
N ALA A 91 -8.17 -3.61 16.35
CA ALA A 91 -7.35 -4.64 16.96
C ALA A 91 -6.02 -4.85 16.22
N SER A 92 -5.94 -4.62 14.91
CA SER A 92 -4.68 -4.68 14.16
C SER A 92 -3.69 -3.56 14.52
N LEU A 93 -4.13 -2.51 15.23
CA LEU A 93 -3.21 -1.52 15.80
C LEU A 93 -2.38 -2.11 16.95
N LEU A 94 -2.91 -3.10 17.69
CA LEU A 94 -2.21 -3.73 18.82
C LEU A 94 -0.88 -4.36 18.42
N PRO A 95 -0.79 -5.23 17.39
CA PRO A 95 0.51 -5.75 16.95
C PRO A 95 1.39 -4.65 16.35
N LEU A 96 0.81 -3.64 15.70
CA LEU A 96 1.57 -2.52 15.12
C LEU A 96 2.33 -1.74 16.20
N LEU A 97 1.71 -1.51 17.36
CA LEU A 97 2.38 -0.88 18.52
C LEU A 97 3.56 -1.71 19.04
N HIS A 98 3.59 -3.00 18.74
CA HIS A 98 4.67 -3.91 19.15
C HIS A 98 5.78 -4.02 18.10
N VAL A 99 5.53 -3.62 16.85
CA VAL A 99 6.54 -3.62 15.79
C VAL A 99 7.54 -2.51 16.08
N ARG A 100 8.79 -2.89 16.40
CA ARG A 100 9.90 -1.93 16.49
C ARG A 100 10.24 -1.44 15.08
N GLU A 101 10.08 -0.15 14.86
CA GLU A 101 10.47 0.51 13.62
C GLU A 101 11.98 0.33 13.34
N PRO A 102 12.37 -0.17 12.16
CA PRO A 102 13.78 -0.31 11.77
C PRO A 102 14.49 1.02 11.48
N ARG A 103 13.75 2.12 11.25
CA ARG A 103 14.31 3.40 10.82
C ARG A 103 14.13 4.52 11.84
N VAL A 104 15.15 4.68 12.66
CA VAL A 104 15.71 6.01 12.89
C VAL A 104 16.80 6.23 11.83
N GLN A 105 16.43 6.49 10.58
CA GLN A 105 17.37 7.00 9.58
C GLN A 105 16.83 8.33 9.04
N THR A 106 17.31 9.38 9.70
CA THR A 106 17.42 10.80 9.34
C THR A 106 16.24 11.42 8.61
N ARG A 107 15.63 12.41 9.28
CA ARG A 107 14.84 13.48 8.68
C ARG A 107 15.58 14.07 7.48
N ALA A 108 15.42 13.52 6.28
CA ALA A 108 15.66 14.30 5.08
C ALA A 108 14.55 15.35 5.05
N HIS A 109 14.91 16.61 5.25
CA HIS A 109 13.95 17.70 5.19
C HIS A 109 13.36 17.70 3.77
N MET A 110 12.07 18.00 3.58
CA MET A 110 11.45 17.95 2.24
C MET A 110 12.22 18.79 1.19
N THR A 111 12.98 19.79 1.64
CA THR A 111 13.88 20.57 0.77
C THR A 111 15.08 19.79 0.28
N ASP A 112 15.63 18.87 1.09
CA ASP A 112 16.78 18.05 0.73
C ASP A 112 16.38 17.07 -0.38
N VAL A 113 15.19 16.48 -0.26
CA VAL A 113 14.62 15.60 -1.30
C VAL A 113 14.32 16.38 -2.59
N PHE A 114 13.78 17.60 -2.49
CA PHE A 114 13.51 18.43 -3.68
C PHE A 114 14.79 18.90 -4.36
N GLN A 115 15.82 19.27 -3.58
CA GLN A 115 17.14 19.65 -4.10
C GLN A 115 17.87 18.46 -4.70
N GLU A 116 17.74 17.27 -4.12
CA GLU A 116 18.28 16.04 -4.68
C GLU A 116 17.57 15.70 -5.99
N VAL A 117 16.24 15.65 -6.03
CA VAL A 117 15.47 15.41 -7.28
C VAL A 117 15.79 16.46 -8.37
N GLN A 118 16.02 17.72 -8.00
CA GLN A 118 16.42 18.78 -8.93
C GLN A 118 17.90 18.65 -9.38
N ALA A 119 18.78 18.10 -8.54
CA ALA A 119 20.18 17.83 -8.85
C ALA A 119 20.37 16.59 -9.76
N TRP A 120 19.40 15.67 -9.75
CA TRP A 120 19.29 14.57 -10.71
C TRP A 120 18.86 15.11 -12.09
N HIS A 121 19.77 15.78 -12.80
CA HIS A 121 19.56 16.13 -14.21
C HIS A 121 19.59 14.84 -15.07
N PRO A 122 18.47 14.43 -15.70
CA PRO A 122 18.42 13.21 -16.52
C PRO A 122 19.31 13.26 -17.77
N THR A 123 19.88 14.43 -18.08
CA THR A 123 20.77 14.65 -19.21
C THR A 123 22.20 14.16 -18.96
N ARG A 124 22.68 14.10 -17.71
CA ARG A 124 24.06 13.66 -17.43
C ARG A 124 24.26 12.18 -17.78
N GLU A 125 23.30 11.34 -17.48
CA GLU A 125 23.35 9.90 -17.74
C GLU A 125 23.31 9.60 -19.24
N ILE A 126 22.40 10.27 -19.98
CA ILE A 126 22.30 10.17 -21.45
C ILE A 126 23.60 10.62 -22.14
N THR A 127 24.23 11.70 -21.66
CA THR A 127 25.51 12.15 -22.24
C THR A 127 26.68 11.21 -21.93
N HIS A 128 26.64 10.49 -20.80
CA HIS A 128 27.68 9.53 -20.45
C HIS A 128 27.55 8.26 -21.29
N GLU A 129 26.34 7.71 -21.42
CA GLU A 129 26.01 6.60 -22.31
C GLU A 129 26.40 6.90 -23.77
N LEU A 130 26.03 8.07 -24.30
CA LEU A 130 26.39 8.50 -25.65
C LEU A 130 27.91 8.61 -25.83
N LYS A 131 28.63 9.21 -24.88
CA LYS A 131 30.10 9.30 -24.95
C LYS A 131 30.77 7.93 -24.92
N VAL A 132 30.26 6.98 -24.13
CA VAL A 132 30.78 5.61 -24.07
C VAL A 132 30.55 4.89 -25.41
N VAL A 133 29.36 5.02 -26.00
CA VAL A 133 29.04 4.44 -27.31
C VAL A 133 29.91 5.03 -28.42
N PHE A 134 30.06 6.36 -28.48
CA PHE A 134 30.92 7.02 -29.47
C PHE A 134 32.40 6.67 -29.29
N LYS A 135 32.88 6.54 -28.06
CA LYS A 135 34.26 6.13 -27.77
C LYS A 135 34.51 4.68 -28.19
N ASN A 136 33.56 3.77 -27.96
CA ASN A 136 33.66 2.38 -28.40
C ASN A 136 33.56 2.23 -29.92
N ALA A 137 32.70 3.00 -30.59
CA ALA A 137 32.59 3.00 -32.05
C ALA A 137 33.88 3.51 -32.74
N LYS A 138 34.59 4.47 -32.13
CA LYS A 138 35.88 4.98 -32.63
C LYS A 138 37.05 4.05 -32.33
N ARG A 139 36.95 3.20 -31.31
CA ARG A 139 37.99 2.21 -30.94
C ARG A 139 37.93 0.92 -31.77
N ASN A 140 36.80 0.65 -32.42
CA ASN A 140 36.56 -0.55 -33.22
C ASN A 140 36.70 -0.29 -34.74
N ARG A 141 37.32 0.83 -35.13
CA ARG A 141 37.65 1.22 -36.48
C ARG A 141 39.13 1.53 -36.57
#